data_AF-A0A357AW02-F1
#
_entry.id   AF-A0A357AW02-F1
#
_cell.length_a   1.000
_cell.length_b   1.000
_cell.length_c   1.000
_cell.angle_alpha   90.00
_cell.angle_beta   90.00
_cell.angle_gamma   90.00
#
_symmetry.space_group_name_H-M   'P 1'
#
loop_
_entity.id
_entity.type
_entity.pdbx_description
1 polymer ?
#
loop_
_entity_poly.entity_id
_entity_poly.type
_entity_poly.pdbx_seq_one_letter_code
_entity_poly.pdbx_strand_id
1 'polypeptide(L)'
;ALLDGLLAAAAVGFLVKHNATIAGAEGGCQAEIGVASAMAAAMLAQAEGCAPRVVEHAAEIALEHHLGMTCDPVGGYVQIPCIERNAMGAVKAYTAYIISSDEPPAQHKVGLDQAIAAMLATGRDMCAKYKETSQGGLAVSVTSC
;
A
#
# COMPACT_ATOMS: atom_id res chain seq x y z
N ALA A 1 0.18 -20.06 -11.70
CA ALA A 1 0.31 -18.64 -12.04
C ALA A 1 -0.79 -17.80 -11.39
N LEU A 2 -2.01 -17.69 -11.95
CA LEU A 2 -3.06 -16.81 -11.40
C LEU A 2 -3.47 -17.17 -9.96
N LEU A 3 -3.72 -18.45 -9.68
CA LEU A 3 -4.07 -18.91 -8.33
C LEU A 3 -2.95 -18.62 -7.32
N ASP A 4 -1.71 -18.97 -7.66
CA ASP A 4 -0.55 -18.76 -6.79
C ASP A 4 -0.32 -17.27 -6.51
N GLY A 5 -0.46 -16.43 -7.54
CA GLY A 5 -0.39 -14.98 -7.41
C GLY A 5 -1.48 -14.42 -6.48
N LEU A 6 -2.72 -14.88 -6.62
CA LEU A 6 -3.82 -14.48 -5.73
C LEU A 6 -3.60 -14.94 -4.29
N LEU A 7 -3.00 -16.13 -4.08
CA LEU A 7 -2.63 -16.61 -2.74
C LEU A 7 -1.52 -15.76 -2.11
N ALA A 8 -0.52 -15.32 -2.88
CA ALA A 8 0.50 -14.39 -2.40
C ALA A 8 -0.09 -13.02 -2.04
N ALA A 9 -0.97 -12.47 -2.88
CA ALA A 9 -1.71 -11.25 -2.54
C ALA A 9 -2.51 -11.42 -1.23
N ALA A 10 -3.25 -12.52 -1.10
CA ALA A 10 -4.02 -12.80 0.11
C ALA A 10 -3.13 -12.94 1.35
N ALA A 11 -1.95 -13.56 1.23
CA ALA A 11 -0.99 -13.69 2.32
C ALA A 11 -0.48 -12.33 2.79
N VAL A 12 -0.09 -11.44 1.87
CA VAL A 12 0.32 -10.06 2.22
C VAL A 12 -0.83 -9.30 2.88
N GLY A 13 -2.02 -9.35 2.30
CA GLY A 13 -3.21 -8.70 2.89
C GLY A 13 -3.51 -9.22 4.29
N PHE A 14 -3.36 -10.53 4.51
CA PHE A 14 -3.50 -11.16 5.84
C PHE A 14 -2.46 -10.65 6.83
N LEU A 15 -1.18 -10.62 6.45
CA LEU A 15 -0.09 -10.14 7.31
C LEU A 15 -0.33 -8.68 7.73
N VAL A 16 -0.71 -7.82 6.78
CA VAL A 16 -1.00 -6.41 7.08
C VAL A 16 -2.22 -6.27 7.98
N LYS A 17 -3.31 -6.99 7.69
CA LYS A 17 -4.52 -6.92 8.53
C LYS A 17 -4.28 -7.45 9.94
N HIS A 18 -3.48 -8.50 10.10
CA HIS A 18 -3.24 -9.13 11.39
C HIS A 18 -2.29 -8.29 12.27
N ASN A 19 -1.25 -7.70 11.66
CA ASN A 19 -0.23 -6.97 12.39
C ASN A 19 -0.45 -5.44 12.43
N ALA A 20 -1.36 -4.91 11.61
CA ALA A 20 -1.68 -3.49 11.53
C ALA A 20 -3.17 -3.27 11.23
N THR A 21 -3.51 -2.60 10.14
CA THR A 21 -4.89 -2.33 9.70
C THR A 21 -4.96 -2.22 8.19
N ILE A 22 -6.16 -2.42 7.64
CA ILE A 22 -6.48 -2.18 6.22
C ILE A 22 -7.57 -1.11 6.04
N ALA A 23 -7.96 -0.44 7.12
CA ALA A 23 -9.03 0.54 7.11
C ALA A 23 -8.47 1.96 6.95
N GLY A 24 -8.97 2.72 5.97
CA GLY A 24 -8.62 4.13 5.77
C GLY A 24 -8.92 5.00 6.99
N ALA A 25 -10.04 4.72 7.66
CA ALA A 25 -10.43 5.35 8.93
C ALA A 25 -9.42 5.17 10.08
N GLU A 26 -8.59 4.11 10.07
CA GLU A 26 -7.62 3.84 11.13
C GLU A 26 -6.20 4.25 10.72
N GLY A 27 -5.79 3.89 9.49
CA GLY A 27 -4.41 4.02 9.02
C GLY A 27 -4.19 5.05 7.94
N GLY A 28 -5.23 5.71 7.42
CA GLY A 28 -5.14 6.51 6.19
C GLY A 28 -5.08 5.63 4.93
N CYS A 29 -4.93 6.27 3.77
CA CYS A 29 -5.01 5.59 2.47
C CYS A 29 -3.81 4.67 2.21
N GLN A 30 -2.72 4.82 2.98
CA GLN A 30 -1.64 3.83 3.05
C GLN A 30 -2.15 2.42 3.43
N ALA A 31 -3.18 2.33 4.27
CA ALA A 31 -3.77 1.06 4.71
C ALA A 31 -4.72 0.46 3.66
N GLU A 32 -5.12 1.23 2.65
CA GLU A 32 -6.04 0.79 1.60
C GLU A 32 -5.30 0.61 0.27
N ILE A 33 -4.93 1.72 -0.37
CA ILE A 33 -4.24 1.72 -1.66
C ILE A 33 -2.80 1.23 -1.52
N GLY A 34 -2.12 1.58 -0.42
CA GLY A 34 -0.78 1.07 -0.16
C GLY A 34 -0.75 -0.45 0.00
N VAL A 35 -1.69 -0.99 0.77
CA VAL A 35 -1.84 -2.44 0.95
C VAL A 35 -2.26 -3.13 -0.33
N ALA A 36 -3.22 -2.56 -1.09
CA ALA A 36 -3.60 -3.09 -2.40
C ALA A 36 -2.42 -3.12 -3.39
N SER A 37 -1.58 -2.08 -3.40
CA SER A 37 -0.36 -2.01 -4.21
C SER A 37 0.64 -3.09 -3.79
N ALA A 38 0.86 -3.28 -2.49
CA ALA A 38 1.71 -4.34 -1.94
C ALA A 38 1.22 -5.75 -2.30
N MET A 39 -0.09 -5.99 -2.16
CA MET A 39 -0.72 -7.24 -2.57
C MET A 39 -0.54 -7.52 -4.06
N ALA A 40 -0.73 -6.49 -4.91
CA ALA A 40 -0.54 -6.61 -6.35
C ALA A 40 0.92 -6.90 -6.73
N ALA A 41 1.89 -6.27 -6.07
CA ALA A 41 3.32 -6.50 -6.30
C ALA A 41 3.71 -7.94 -5.97
N ALA A 42 3.25 -8.46 -4.83
CA ALA A 42 3.43 -9.86 -4.45
C ALA A 42 2.77 -10.83 -5.44
N MET A 43 1.55 -10.53 -5.88
CA MET A 43 0.85 -11.33 -6.88
C MET A 43 1.65 -11.43 -8.17
N LEU A 44 2.18 -10.32 -8.67
CA LEU A 44 2.99 -10.28 -9.90
C LEU A 44 4.26 -11.11 -9.74
N ALA A 45 5.04 -10.86 -8.68
CA ALA A 45 6.28 -11.61 -8.41
C ALA A 45 6.03 -13.12 -8.29
N GLN A 46 4.96 -13.53 -7.59
CA GLN A 46 4.62 -14.94 -7.44
C GLN A 46 4.11 -15.56 -8.74
N ALA A 47 3.34 -14.83 -9.54
CA ALA A 47 2.82 -15.30 -10.83
C ALA A 47 3.95 -15.52 -11.85
N GLU A 48 5.01 -14.72 -11.78
CA GLU A 48 6.23 -14.82 -12.59
C GLU A 48 7.23 -15.87 -12.06
N GLY A 49 6.90 -16.56 -10.96
CA GLY A 49 7.71 -17.65 -10.42
C GLY A 49 8.96 -17.19 -9.67
N CYS A 50 8.98 -15.95 -9.18
CA CYS A 50 10.07 -15.45 -8.36
C CYS A 50 10.19 -16.21 -7.02
N ALA A 51 11.37 -16.16 -6.43
CA ALA A 51 11.60 -16.73 -5.11
C ALA A 51 10.78 -15.99 -4.02
N PRO A 52 10.36 -16.66 -2.93
CA PRO A 52 9.57 -16.03 -1.87
C PRO A 52 10.14 -14.72 -1.32
N ARG A 53 11.47 -14.61 -1.22
CA ARG A 53 12.15 -13.37 -0.81
C ARG A 53 11.86 -12.19 -1.75
N VAL A 54 11.74 -12.43 -3.06
CA VAL A 54 11.44 -11.39 -4.06
C VAL A 54 9.97 -11.00 -3.97
N VAL A 55 9.07 -11.97 -3.70
CA VAL A 55 7.65 -11.70 -3.45
C VAL A 55 7.46 -10.77 -2.24
N GLU A 56 8.13 -11.08 -1.13
CA GLU A 56 8.11 -10.25 0.08
C GLU A 56 8.69 -8.86 -0.17
N HIS A 57 9.84 -8.80 -0.85
CA HIS A 57 10.51 -7.55 -1.20
C HIS A 57 9.68 -6.66 -2.14
N ALA A 58 9.00 -7.24 -3.14
CA ALA A 58 8.11 -6.50 -4.02
C ALA A 58 6.94 -5.87 -3.22
N ALA A 59 6.36 -6.62 -2.29
CA ALA A 59 5.30 -6.13 -1.42
C ALA A 59 5.78 -4.99 -0.53
N GLU A 60 6.99 -5.13 0.01
CA GLU A 60 7.63 -4.16 0.88
C GLU A 60 7.89 -2.83 0.17
N ILE A 61 8.59 -2.82 -0.97
CA ILE A 61 8.83 -1.60 -1.77
C ILE A 61 7.50 -0.90 -2.11
N ALA A 62 6.50 -1.67 -2.55
CA ALA A 62 5.21 -1.11 -2.92
C ALA A 62 4.51 -0.46 -1.70
N LEU A 63 4.57 -1.08 -0.52
CA LEU A 63 4.03 -0.51 0.72
C LEU A 63 4.82 0.74 1.15
N GLU A 64 6.15 0.69 1.10
CA GLU A 64 7.05 1.78 1.47
C GLU A 64 6.70 3.06 0.71
N HIS A 65 6.47 2.96 -0.59
CA HIS A 65 6.06 4.07 -1.45
C HIS A 65 4.67 4.66 -1.18
N HIS A 66 3.95 4.14 -0.18
CA HIS A 66 2.67 4.67 0.28
C HIS A 66 2.67 5.10 1.76
N LEU A 67 3.76 4.90 2.51
CA LEU A 67 3.82 5.29 3.92
C LEU A 67 3.54 6.79 4.10
N GLY A 68 2.70 7.11 5.08
CA GLY A 68 2.24 8.46 5.38
C GLY A 68 1.04 8.95 4.56
N MET A 69 0.52 8.15 3.62
CA MET A 69 -0.58 8.59 2.77
C MET A 69 -1.91 8.72 3.55
N THR A 70 -2.42 9.94 3.65
CA THR A 70 -3.68 10.31 4.30
C THR A 70 -4.91 9.92 3.47
N CYS A 71 -6.09 9.77 4.09
CA CYS A 71 -7.35 9.46 3.40
C CYS A 71 -8.35 10.61 3.59
N ASP A 72 -8.40 11.55 2.65
CA ASP A 72 -9.22 12.76 2.84
C ASP A 72 -9.72 13.31 1.49
N PRO A 73 -10.66 12.59 0.85
CA PRO A 73 -11.03 12.84 -0.53
C PRO A 73 -11.98 14.04 -0.69
N VAL A 74 -11.95 14.65 -1.87
CA VAL A 74 -12.76 15.81 -2.24
C VAL A 74 -14.25 15.50 -2.11
N GLY A 75 -14.97 16.30 -1.31
CA GLY A 75 -16.40 16.11 -1.05
C GLY A 75 -16.76 14.80 -0.34
N GLY A 76 -15.78 14.06 0.19
CA GLY A 76 -15.99 12.73 0.78
C GLY A 76 -16.30 11.62 -0.21
N TYR A 77 -16.14 11.87 -1.51
CA TYR A 77 -16.42 10.89 -2.55
C TYR A 77 -15.19 10.04 -2.88
N VAL A 78 -15.40 8.76 -3.21
CA VAL A 78 -14.35 7.87 -3.70
C VAL A 78 -14.06 8.15 -5.18
N GLN A 79 -13.62 9.38 -5.46
CA GLN A 79 -13.31 9.88 -6.80
C GLN A 79 -11.93 10.53 -6.79
N ILE A 80 -11.81 11.71 -6.19
CA ILE A 80 -10.56 12.46 -6.12
C ILE A 80 -10.04 12.46 -4.67
N PRO A 81 -8.81 12.01 -4.39
CA PRO A 81 -7.80 11.51 -5.33
C PRO A 81 -7.81 9.97 -5.53
N CYS A 82 -8.89 9.29 -5.16
CA CYS A 82 -8.96 7.83 -5.09
C CYS A 82 -8.68 7.15 -6.44
N ILE A 83 -9.18 7.71 -7.55
CA ILE A 83 -9.03 7.15 -8.89
C ILE A 83 -7.56 7.18 -9.32
N GLU A 84 -6.92 8.36 -9.29
CA GLU A 84 -5.51 8.47 -9.65
C GLU A 84 -4.59 7.73 -8.67
N ARG A 85 -4.97 7.60 -7.39
CA ARG A 85 -4.22 6.78 -6.43
C ARG A 85 -4.24 5.30 -6.80
N ASN A 86 -5.36 4.75 -7.28
CA ASN A 86 -5.40 3.38 -7.78
C ASN A 86 -4.50 3.20 -9.02
N ALA A 87 -4.58 4.13 -9.98
CA ALA A 87 -3.75 4.09 -11.18
C ALA A 87 -2.24 4.13 -10.82
N MET A 88 -1.84 5.06 -9.95
CA MET A 88 -0.47 5.17 -9.48
C MET A 88 -0.04 3.98 -8.62
N GLY A 89 -0.96 3.41 -7.82
CA GLY A 89 -0.72 2.20 -7.03
C GLY A 89 -0.44 0.98 -7.88
N ALA A 90 -1.15 0.82 -9.01
CA ALA A 90 -0.89 -0.25 -9.96
C ALA A 90 0.48 -0.11 -10.64
N VAL A 91 0.86 1.12 -11.04
CA VAL A 91 2.19 1.39 -11.59
C VAL A 91 3.28 1.08 -10.58
N LYS A 92 3.13 1.55 -9.33
CA LYS A 92 4.08 1.26 -8.24
C LYS A 92 4.21 -0.22 -7.96
N ALA A 93 3.11 -0.98 -7.98
CA ALA A 93 3.16 -2.43 -7.77
C ALA A 93 4.00 -3.13 -8.84
N TYR A 94 3.80 -2.76 -10.12
CA TYR A 94 4.58 -3.29 -11.23
C TYR A 94 6.05 -2.88 -11.16
N THR A 95 6.32 -1.62 -10.83
CA THR A 95 7.70 -1.12 -10.66
C THR A 95 8.41 -1.78 -9.48
N ALA A 96 7.73 -1.99 -8.35
CA ALA A 96 8.27 -2.68 -7.19
C ALA A 96 8.65 -4.14 -7.51
N TYR A 97 7.82 -4.83 -8.31
CA TYR A 97 8.15 -6.15 -8.85
C TYR A 97 9.45 -6.13 -9.69
N ILE A 98 9.60 -5.16 -10.59
CA ILE A 98 10.82 -5.04 -11.42
C ILE A 98 12.06 -4.79 -10.53
N ILE A 99 11.98 -3.80 -9.63
CA ILE A 99 13.09 -3.43 -8.74
C ILE A 99 13.52 -4.64 -7.90
N SER A 100 12.57 -5.29 -7.23
CA SER A 100 12.86 -6.45 -6.36
C SER A 100 13.40 -7.67 -7.12
N SER A 101 13.07 -7.81 -8.40
CA SER A 101 13.56 -8.90 -9.26
C SER A 101 15.02 -8.71 -9.68
N ASP A 102 15.42 -7.45 -9.93
CA ASP A 102 16.78 -7.11 -10.35
C ASP A 102 17.73 -6.82 -9.17
N GLU A 103 17.19 -6.52 -7.98
CA GLU A 103 17.99 -6.16 -6.81
C GLU A 103 18.73 -7.38 -6.20
N PRO A 104 20.05 -7.29 -5.99
CA PRO A 104 20.79 -8.34 -5.30
C PRO A 104 20.31 -8.49 -3.84
N PRO A 105 20.11 -9.72 -3.33
CA PRO A 105 19.59 -9.94 -1.97
C PRO A 105 20.40 -9.27 -0.85
N ALA A 106 21.70 -9.05 -1.04
CA ALA A 106 22.56 -8.39 -0.06
C ALA A 106 22.35 -6.87 0.03
N GLN A 107 21.60 -6.27 -0.90
CA GLN A 107 21.33 -4.83 -0.96
C GLN A 107 19.99 -4.47 -0.31
N HIS A 108 19.06 -5.43 -0.19
CA HIS A 108 17.78 -5.25 0.48
C HIS A 108 17.97 -5.02 1.99
N LYS A 109 17.40 -3.94 2.54
CA LYS A 109 17.63 -3.52 3.93
C LYS A 109 16.38 -3.47 4.80
N VAL A 110 15.20 -3.27 4.21
CA VAL A 110 13.96 -3.04 4.93
C VAL A 110 13.06 -4.25 4.73
N GLY A 111 12.74 -4.98 5.79
CA GLY A 111 11.83 -6.12 5.72
C GLY A 111 10.36 -5.69 5.65
N LEU A 112 9.50 -6.55 5.12
CA LEU A 112 8.05 -6.27 5.03
C LEU A 112 7.44 -6.00 6.41
N ASP A 113 7.84 -6.76 7.43
CA ASP A 113 7.39 -6.54 8.81
C ASP A 113 7.74 -5.14 9.34
N GLN A 114 8.92 -4.61 8.96
CA GLN A 114 9.33 -3.27 9.36
C GLN A 114 8.49 -2.20 8.66
N ALA A 115 8.20 -2.39 7.36
CA ALA A 115 7.30 -1.49 6.63
C ALA A 115 5.86 -1.52 7.20
N ILE A 116 5.34 -2.69 7.57
CA ILE A 116 4.03 -2.83 8.23
C ILE A 116 4.01 -2.13 9.59
N ALA A 117 5.06 -2.33 10.40
CA ALA A 117 5.17 -1.66 11.70
C ALA A 117 5.26 -0.14 11.54
N ALA A 118 6.01 0.36 10.55
CA ALA A 118 6.10 1.77 10.22
C ALA A 118 4.73 2.32 9.76
N MET A 119 3.98 1.57 8.94
CA MET A 119 2.63 1.94 8.52
C MET A 119 1.71 2.09 9.74
N LEU A 120 1.73 1.13 10.66
CA LEU A 120 0.91 1.17 11.88
C LEU A 120 1.26 2.37 12.77
N ALA A 121 2.55 2.59 13.02
CA ALA A 121 3.01 3.72 13.82
C ALA A 121 2.57 5.05 13.19
N THR A 122 2.80 5.20 11.87
CA THR A 122 2.39 6.39 11.12
C THR A 122 0.88 6.60 11.16
N GLY A 123 0.08 5.54 11.05
CA GLY A 123 -1.37 5.61 11.16
C GLY A 123 -1.87 6.02 12.55
N ARG A 124 -1.17 5.60 13.62
CA ARG A 124 -1.46 6.02 15.00
C ARG A 124 -1.15 7.50 15.23
N ASP A 125 -0.06 7.98 14.66
CA ASP A 125 0.38 9.38 14.78
C ASP A 125 -0.41 10.32 13.87
N MET A 126 -1.08 9.78 12.84
CA MET A 126 -1.90 10.56 11.92
C MET A 126 -3.10 11.18 12.64
N CYS A 127 -3.22 12.51 12.55
CA CYS A 127 -4.37 13.25 13.09
C CYS A 127 -5.68 12.73 12.48
N ALA A 128 -6.71 12.58 13.31
CA ALA A 128 -8.01 12.03 12.91
C ALA A 128 -8.64 12.75 11.69
N LYS A 129 -8.45 14.07 11.56
CA LYS A 129 -8.99 14.86 10.44
C LYS A 129 -8.37 14.53 9.07
N TYR A 130 -7.22 13.87 9.03
CA TYR A 130 -6.55 13.43 7.80
C TYR A 130 -6.80 11.95 7.48
N LYS A 131 -7.62 11.29 8.30
CA LYS A 131 -8.21 9.99 8.01
C LYS A 131 -9.57 10.22 7.35
N GLU A 132 -10.23 9.12 6.98
CA GLU A 132 -11.46 9.03 6.19
C GLU A 132 -12.67 9.75 6.82
N THR A 133 -12.57 11.08 6.93
CA THR A 133 -13.47 11.97 7.66
C THR A 133 -13.89 13.17 6.83
N SER A 134 -13.14 13.51 5.78
CA SER A 134 -13.41 14.69 4.92
C SER A 134 -13.27 16.03 5.64
N GLN A 135 -12.46 16.08 6.70
CA GLN A 135 -12.31 17.25 7.57
C GLN A 135 -10.98 17.99 7.42
N GLY A 136 -10.11 17.58 6.51
CA GLY A 136 -8.82 18.23 6.28
C GLY A 136 -8.37 18.16 4.82
N GLY A 137 -7.05 18.08 4.63
CA GLY A 137 -6.45 17.60 3.39
C GLY A 137 -7.02 18.22 2.11
N LEU A 138 -7.20 17.38 1.08
CA LEU A 138 -7.80 17.80 -0.18
C LEU A 138 -9.30 18.11 -0.02
N ALA A 139 -9.99 17.41 0.89
CA ALA A 139 -11.42 17.58 1.13
C ALA A 139 -11.82 19.02 1.43
N VAL A 140 -11.04 19.75 2.23
CA VAL A 140 -11.31 21.15 2.59
C VAL A 140 -10.55 22.16 1.72
N SER A 141 -9.52 21.71 0.99
CA SER A 141 -8.69 22.59 0.15
C SER A 141 -9.29 22.82 -1.24
N VAL A 142 -10.17 21.94 -1.70
CA VAL A 142 -10.85 22.06 -2.99
C VAL A 142 -12.32 22.35 -2.74
N THR A 143 -12.72 23.61 -2.86
CA THR A 143 -14.14 24.01 -2.78
C THR A 143 -14.85 23.64 -4.07
N SER A 144 -15.84 22.76 -3.99
CA SER A 144 -16.84 22.57 -5.04
C SER A 144 -17.65 23.86 -5.20
N CYS A 145 -17.57 24.49 -6.37
CA CYS A 145 -18.50 25.55 -6.78
C CYS A 145 -19.84 24.96 -7.24
#